data_AF-A0A135W9Z3-F1
#
_entry.id   AF-A0A135W9Z3-F1
#
_cell.length_a   1.000
_cell.length_b   1.000
_cell.length_c   1.000
_cell.angle_alpha   90.00
_cell.angle_beta   90.00
_cell.angle_gamma   90.00
#
_symmetry.space_group_name_H-M   'P 1'
#
loop_
_entity.id
_entity.type
_entity.pdbx_description
1 polymer ?
#
loop_
_entity_poly.entity_id
_entity_poly.type
_entity_poly.pdbx_seq_one_letter_code
_entity_poly.pdbx_strand_id
1 'polypeptide(L)'
;MRGFNRYCLYVILILLLGGCAEAGKGKASSNRKITIEPYTMSEKESLLVSKTGVGHIEFFQLNGTLAEDDDLQIWGTTCRH
;
A
#
# COMPACT_ATOMS: atom_id res chain seq x y z
N MET A 1 -44.63 26.20 9.18
CA MET A 1 -43.21 26.04 9.59
C MET A 1 -42.79 24.59 9.87
N ARG A 2 -43.69 23.66 10.26
CA ARG A 2 -43.34 22.27 10.63
C ARG A 2 -42.89 21.37 9.45
N GLY A 3 -43.37 21.64 8.23
CA GLY A 3 -43.00 20.90 7.02
C GLY A 3 -41.63 21.27 6.44
N PHE A 4 -41.25 22.55 6.52
CA PHE A 4 -39.95 23.05 6.04
C PHE A 4 -38.79 22.45 6.85
N ASN A 5 -38.96 22.37 8.17
CA ASN A 5 -37.97 21.76 9.05
C ASN A 5 -37.79 20.25 8.78
N ARG A 6 -38.90 19.56 8.46
CA ARG A 6 -38.86 18.15 8.08
C ARG A 6 -38.19 17.93 6.73
N TYR A 7 -38.41 18.83 5.77
CA TYR A 7 -37.78 18.79 4.45
C TYR A 7 -36.26 18.99 4.54
N CYS A 8 -35.79 19.97 5.32
CA CYS A 8 -34.36 20.16 5.57
C CYS A 8 -33.69 18.93 6.18
N LEU A 9 -34.34 18.26 7.13
CA LEU A 9 -33.84 17.01 7.73
C LEU A 9 -33.71 15.88 6.69
N TYR A 10 -34.67 15.74 5.78
CA TYR A 10 -34.59 14.74 4.70
C TYR A 10 -33.45 15.03 3.73
N VAL A 11 -33.21 16.29 3.38
CA VAL A 11 -32.10 16.67 2.48
C VAL A 11 -30.74 16.38 3.12
N ILE A 12 -30.58 16.68 4.42
CA ILE A 12 -29.36 16.37 5.17
C ILE A 12 -29.13 14.85 5.24
N LEU A 13 -30.18 14.06 5.45
CA LEU A 13 -30.11 12.61 5.48
C LEU A 13 -29.61 12.02 4.15
N ILE A 14 -30.10 12.53 3.01
CA ILE A 14 -29.66 12.07 1.68
C ILE A 14 -28.22 12.49 1.39
N LEU A 15 -27.79 13.68 1.82
CA LEU A 15 -26.39 14.11 1.69
C LEU A 15 -25.43 13.25 2.54
N LEU A 16 -25.86 12.84 3.74
CA LEU A 16 -25.07 11.94 4.60
C LEU A 16 -25.01 10.51 4.04
N LEU A 17 -26.08 10.04 3.40
CA LEU A 17 -26.13 8.71 2.76
C LEU A 17 -25.45 8.67 1.38
N GLY A 18 -25.33 9.81 0.70
CA GLY A 18 -24.72 9.95 -0.64
C GLY A 18 -23.19 9.99 -0.66
N GLY A 19 -22.53 9.89 0.50
CA GLY A 19 -21.08 9.97 0.64
C GLY A 19 -20.43 8.61 0.95
N CYS A 20 -20.71 7.56 0.18
CA CYS A 20 -19.90 6.35 0.22
C CYS A 20 -19.88 5.67 -1.15
N ALA A 21 -19.44 6.41 -2.15
CA ALA A 21 -18.82 5.81 -3.31
C ALA A 21 -17.43 6.44 -3.43
N GLU A 22 -16.55 6.09 -2.48
CA GLU A 22 -15.17 5.84 -2.90
C GLU A 22 -15.28 4.66 -3.87
N ALA A 23 -15.56 4.98 -5.13
CA ALA A 23 -15.18 4.12 -6.23
C ALA A 23 -13.66 4.15 -6.20
N GLY A 24 -13.10 3.42 -5.23
CA GLY A 24 -11.85 2.74 -5.39
C GLY A 24 -12.05 1.94 -6.66
N LYS A 25 -11.68 2.57 -7.77
CA LYS A 25 -10.99 1.87 -8.84
C LYS A 25 -9.83 1.20 -8.11
N GLY A 26 -10.11 0.06 -7.48
CA GLY A 26 -9.14 -0.98 -7.32
C GLY A 26 -8.67 -1.17 -8.73
N LYS A 27 -7.52 -0.55 -9.03
CA LYS A 27 -6.75 -0.92 -10.21
C LYS A 27 -6.64 -2.42 -10.03
N ALA A 28 -7.42 -3.16 -10.80
CA ALA A 28 -7.30 -4.60 -10.85
C ALA A 28 -5.83 -4.80 -11.16
N SER A 29 -5.08 -5.22 -10.14
CA SER A 29 -3.63 -5.39 -10.20
C SER A 29 -3.39 -6.08 -11.52
N SER A 30 -2.82 -5.34 -12.47
CA SER A 30 -2.56 -5.86 -13.80
C SER A 30 -1.81 -7.16 -13.56
N ASN A 31 -2.32 -8.26 -14.09
CA ASN A 31 -1.83 -9.61 -13.85
C ASN A 31 -0.45 -9.76 -14.53
N ARG A 32 0.54 -9.03 -14.06
CA ARG A 32 1.95 -9.20 -14.35
C ARG A 32 2.55 -9.82 -13.11
N LYS A 33 2.96 -11.08 -13.27
CA LYS A 33 3.59 -11.88 -12.24
C LYS A 33 4.95 -11.26 -11.90
N ILE A 34 4.98 -10.40 -10.88
CA ILE A 34 6.21 -10.01 -10.20
C ILE A 34 6.54 -11.10 -9.18
N THR A 35 7.78 -11.57 -9.17
CA THR A 35 8.28 -12.46 -8.13
C THR A 35 9.25 -11.70 -7.23
N ILE A 36 9.08 -11.90 -5.93
CA ILE A 36 9.95 -11.35 -4.89
C ILE A 36 10.63 -12.55 -4.24
N GLU A 37 11.96 -12.58 -4.25
CA GLU A 37 12.74 -13.64 -3.64
C GLU A 37 13.84 -13.07 -2.73
N PRO A 38 14.15 -13.72 -1.60
CA PRO A 38 15.27 -13.31 -0.75
C PRO A 38 16.57 -13.30 -1.56
N TYR A 39 17.32 -12.21 -1.45
CA TYR A 39 18.60 -12.08 -2.13
C TYR A 39 19.74 -12.55 -1.23
N THR A 40 20.48 -13.56 -1.69
CA THR A 40 21.68 -14.04 -1.00
C THR A 40 22.90 -13.23 -1.46
N MET A 41 23.43 -12.39 -0.58
CA MET A 41 24.61 -11.59 -0.87
C MET A 41 25.87 -12.45 -1.02
N SER A 42 26.77 -12.01 -1.90
CA SER A 42 28.14 -12.52 -1.95
C SER A 42 28.97 -12.05 -0.74
N GLU A 43 30.11 -12.71 -0.50
CA GLU A 43 31.03 -12.33 0.58
C GLU A 43 31.51 -10.88 0.48
N LYS A 44 31.75 -10.40 -0.75
CA LYS A 44 32.20 -9.02 -1.01
C LYS A 44 31.12 -8.01 -0.68
N GLU A 45 29.87 -8.28 -1.04
CA GLU A 45 28.73 -7.40 -0.76
C GLU A 45 28.42 -7.35 0.73
N SER A 46 28.43 -8.50 1.40
CA SER A 46 28.29 -8.59 2.85
C SER A 46 29.39 -7.80 3.58
N LEU A 47 30.65 -7.90 3.12
CA LEU A 47 31.75 -7.11 3.66
C LEU A 47 31.54 -5.60 3.49
N LEU A 48 31.01 -5.15 2.35
CA LEU A 48 30.73 -3.74 2.12
C LEU A 48 29.59 -3.25 3.01
N VAL A 49 28.49 -4.02 3.10
CA VAL A 49 27.33 -3.70 3.94
C VAL A 49 27.72 -3.63 5.42
N SER A 50 28.52 -4.58 5.91
CA SER A 50 28.97 -4.58 7.31
C SER A 50 29.78 -3.33 7.70
N LYS A 51 30.39 -2.63 6.73
CA LYS A 51 31.13 -1.38 6.99
C LYS A 51 30.23 -0.14 7.05
N THR A 52 28.96 -0.25 6.68
CA THR A 52 28.01 0.88 6.68
C THR A 52 27.51 1.23 8.09
N GLY A 53 27.72 0.36 9.08
CA GLY A 53 27.26 0.56 10.46
C GLY A 53 25.75 0.34 10.65
N VAL A 54 25.03 -0.13 9.63
CA VAL A 54 23.60 -0.47 9.73
C VAL A 54 23.45 -1.88 10.33
N GLY A 55 22.63 -2.02 11.37
CA GLY A 55 22.55 -3.25 12.17
C GLY A 55 21.90 -4.45 11.45
N HIS A 56 20.77 -4.24 10.76
CA HIS A 56 20.09 -5.31 10.04
C HIS A 56 19.43 -4.74 8.78
N ILE A 57 19.77 -5.32 7.62
CA ILE A 57 19.19 -4.99 6.33
C ILE A 57 18.82 -6.31 5.65
N GLU A 58 17.59 -6.43 5.20
CA GLU A 58 17.11 -7.54 4.37
C GLU A 58 17.13 -7.12 2.90
N PHE A 59 17.65 -7.99 2.03
CA PHE A 59 17.73 -7.75 0.60
C PHE A 59 16.82 -8.70 -0.16
N PHE A 60 16.12 -8.17 -1.18
CA PHE A 60 15.19 -8.93 -2.01
C PHE A 60 15.46 -8.65 -3.48
N GLN A 61 15.34 -9.67 -4.30
CA GLN A 61 15.37 -9.55 -5.75
C GLN A 61 13.95 -9.51 -6.30
N LEU A 62 13.70 -8.53 -7.18
CA LEU A 62 12.43 -8.34 -7.87
C LEU A 62 12.61 -8.74 -9.33
N ASN A 63 11.84 -9.73 -9.78
CA ASN A 63 11.84 -10.17 -11.17
C ASN A 63 10.43 -9.94 -11.76
N GLY A 64 10.36 -9.25 -12.90
CA GLY A 64 9.11 -8.93 -13.58
C GLY A 64 9.07 -7.52 -14.13
N THR A 65 7.88 -7.02 -14.46
CA THR A 65 7.68 -5.66 -14.95
C THR A 65 6.63 -4.99 -14.08
N LEU A 66 7.04 -3.95 -13.36
CA LEU A 66 6.16 -3.05 -12.62
C LEU A 66 5.61 -2.00 -13.59
N ALA A 67 4.30 -1.74 -13.60
CA ALA A 67 3.77 -0.60 -14.35
C ALA A 67 4.14 0.71 -13.65
N GLU A 68 4.13 1.83 -14.37
CA GLU A 68 4.40 3.17 -13.79
C GLU A 68 3.44 3.53 -12.64
N ASP A 69 2.30 2.86 -12.61
CA ASP A 69 1.16 3.08 -11.75
C ASP A 69 1.02 2.06 -10.60
N ASP A 70 1.94 1.10 -10.52
CA ASP A 70 1.94 0.01 -9.53
C ASP A 70 2.90 0.32 -8.38
N ASP A 71 2.41 0.24 -7.15
CA ASP A 71 3.22 0.44 -5.94
C ASP A 71 3.74 -0.89 -5.36
N LEU A 72 5.01 -0.91 -4.95
CA LEU A 72 5.56 -1.99 -4.13
C LEU A 72 5.31 -1.68 -2.65
N GLN A 73 4.44 -2.46 -2.00
CA GLN A 73 4.25 -2.41 -0.56
C GLN A 73 4.97 -3.56 0.14
N ILE A 74 5.80 -3.22 1.12
CA ILE A 74 6.37 -4.18 2.08
C ILE A 74 5.59 -4.03 3.38
N TRP A 75 4.80 -5.04 3.76
CA TRP A 75 4.14 -5.08 5.06
C TRP A 75 5.12 -5.60 6.11
N GLY A 76 5.82 -4.69 6.79
CA GLY A 76 6.59 -5.01 7.98
C GLY A 76 5.69 -5.05 9.21
N THR A 77 5.57 -6.20 9.88
CA THR A 77 5.07 -6.23 11.26
C THR A 77 6.26 -5.94 12.17
N THR A 78 6.25 -4.78 12.82
CA THR A 78 7.26 -4.47 13.84
C THR A 78 6.97 -5.35 15.06
N CYS A 79 7.68 -6.46 15.20
CA CYS A 79 7.72 -7.20 16.46
C CYS A 79 8.46 -6.34 17.49
N ARG A 80 7.69 -5.60 18.30
CA ARG A 80 8.18 -4.90 19.48
C ARG A 80 8.61 -5.96 20.51
N HIS A 81 9.90 -6.01 20.80
CA HIS A 81 10.46 -6.84 21.87
C HIS A 81 10.21 -6.23 23.25
#